data_AF-A0A7K8JZU0-F1
#
_entry.id   AF-A0A7K8JZU0-F1
#
_cell.length_a   1.000
_cell.length_b   1.000
_cell.length_c   1.000
_cell.angle_alpha   90.00
_cell.angle_beta   90.00
_cell.angle_gamma   90.00
#
_symmetry.space_group_name_H-M   'P 1'
#
loop_
_entity.id
_entity.type
_entity.pdbx_description
1 polymer ?
#
loop_
_entity_poly.entity_id
_entity_poly.type
_entity_poly.pdbx_seq_one_letter_code
_entity_poly.pdbx_strand_id
1 'polypeptide(L)'
;MQPALAAWLALSLLAGTGAEEMCGAPPATSSRSVPAPQLSPEEQLSPHMPESLRCDACHAIAFQLEEQLRKAEGKVGKKALSESDYVEVLERSCSQGWESYGVQELDGQKRLAGPGLPRQEPVSVMVTGGPWPGR
;
A
#
# COMPACT_ATOMS: atom_id res chain seq x y z
N MET A 1 -32.57 69.68 46.36
CA MET A 1 -32.79 70.70 45.30
C MET A 1 -32.11 70.19 44.03
N GLN A 2 -32.87 69.68 43.07
CA GLN A 2 -32.38 69.35 41.72
C GLN A 2 -32.32 70.62 40.87
N PRO A 3 -31.42 70.65 39.89
CA PRO A 3 -31.83 70.78 38.49
C PRO A 3 -31.21 69.64 37.66
N ALA A 4 -32.01 68.87 36.91
CA ALA A 4 -32.50 69.15 35.56
C ALA A 4 -31.35 69.20 34.53
N LEU A 5 -31.13 68.09 33.82
CA LEU A 5 -31.59 67.86 32.43
C LEU A 5 -30.70 68.55 31.39
N ALA A 6 -29.89 67.78 30.67
CA ALA A 6 -29.63 68.01 29.24
C ALA A 6 -28.78 66.87 28.67
N ALA A 7 -29.44 66.01 27.88
CA ALA A 7 -28.86 65.21 26.79
C ALA A 7 -27.77 64.20 27.22
N TRP A 8 -27.72 62.96 26.76
CA TRP A 8 -27.63 62.56 25.37
C TRP A 8 -28.25 61.15 25.29
N LEU A 9 -29.51 61.10 24.88
CA LEU A 9 -30.08 59.92 24.24
C LEU A 9 -29.54 59.89 22.81
N ALA A 10 -28.56 59.04 22.54
CA ALA A 10 -28.27 58.56 21.19
C ALA A 10 -27.66 57.16 21.32
N LEU A 11 -28.48 56.12 21.23
CA LEU A 11 -28.64 55.33 20.00
C LEU A 11 -27.41 54.46 19.70
N SER A 12 -27.37 53.25 20.27
CA SER A 12 -26.66 52.12 19.66
C SER A 12 -27.13 50.79 20.28
N LEU A 13 -28.45 50.56 20.18
CA LEU A 13 -29.01 49.22 20.03
C LEU A 13 -29.11 48.98 18.52
N LEU A 14 -28.69 47.77 18.09
CA LEU A 14 -28.72 47.22 16.71
C LEU A 14 -27.41 47.32 15.92
N ALA A 15 -26.49 46.38 16.19
CA ALA A 15 -25.60 45.82 15.17
C ALA A 15 -25.16 44.41 15.60
N GLY A 16 -26.13 43.51 15.77
CA GLY A 16 -25.90 42.08 15.81
C GLY A 16 -26.16 41.51 14.42
N THR A 17 -25.22 41.65 13.49
CA THR A 17 -25.23 40.91 12.22
C THR A 17 -24.35 39.68 12.41
N GLY A 18 -24.94 38.51 12.18
CA GLY A 18 -24.32 37.21 12.35
C GLY A 18 -22.96 37.11 11.66
N ALA A 19 -22.04 36.43 12.31
CA ALA A 19 -20.87 35.87 11.67
C ALA A 19 -21.38 34.79 10.70
N GLU A 20 -21.37 35.10 9.40
CA GLU A 20 -21.48 34.09 8.36
C GLU A 20 -20.19 33.25 8.41
N GLU A 21 -20.36 31.96 8.67
CA GLU A 21 -19.30 30.96 8.66
C GLU A 21 -18.89 30.74 7.20
N MET A 22 -17.93 31.53 6.75
CA MET A 22 -17.30 31.41 5.44
C MET A 22 -16.44 30.13 5.43
N CYS A 23 -17.02 29.00 5.00
CA CYS A 23 -16.24 27.83 4.60
C CYS A 23 -15.49 28.14 3.31
N GLY A 24 -14.38 28.86 3.42
CA GLY A 24 -13.39 28.97 2.36
C GLY A 24 -12.87 27.58 2.02
N ALA A 25 -12.99 27.19 0.75
CA ALA A 25 -12.38 25.96 0.27
C ALA A 25 -10.86 26.00 0.56
N PRO A 26 -10.27 24.93 1.13
CA PRO A 26 -8.83 24.87 1.31
C PRO A 26 -8.14 25.03 -0.05
N PRO A 27 -6.95 25.66 -0.10
CA PRO A 27 -6.20 25.80 -1.34
C PRO A 27 -6.01 24.40 -1.95
N ALA A 28 -6.26 24.29 -3.26
CA ALA A 28 -6.15 23.03 -3.99
C ALA A 28 -4.76 22.42 -3.76
N THR A 29 -4.69 21.43 -2.87
CA THR A 29 -3.55 20.54 -2.82
C THR A 29 -3.49 19.86 -4.17
N SER A 30 -2.34 19.96 -4.84
CA SER A 30 -2.06 19.23 -6.07
C SER A 30 -2.35 17.75 -5.84
N SER A 31 -3.50 17.27 -6.30
CA SER A 31 -3.92 15.88 -6.18
C SER A 31 -3.01 15.04 -7.08
N ARG A 32 -2.02 14.37 -6.49
CA ARG A 32 -1.18 13.41 -7.21
C ARG A 32 -1.94 12.09 -7.32
N SER A 33 -2.52 11.83 -8.48
CA SER A 33 -3.09 10.51 -8.79
C SER A 33 -1.95 9.52 -9.01
N VAL A 34 -2.04 8.35 -8.37
CA VAL A 34 -1.14 7.22 -8.62
C VAL A 34 -1.91 6.20 -9.43
N PRO A 35 -1.58 6.00 -10.72
CA PRO A 35 -2.33 5.09 -11.57
C PRO A 35 -2.10 3.63 -11.16
N ALA A 36 -3.11 2.79 -11.39
CA ALA A 36 -2.94 1.35 -11.32
C ALA A 36 -2.10 0.86 -12.52
N PRO A 37 -1.29 -0.20 -12.34
CA PRO A 37 -0.49 -0.78 -13.41
C PRO A 37 -1.36 -1.28 -14.56
N GLN A 38 -0.96 -0.98 -15.79
CA GLN A 38 -1.72 -1.36 -16.99
C GLN A 38 -1.29 -2.72 -17.52
N LEU A 39 -2.10 -3.77 -17.32
CA LEU A 39 -1.77 -5.13 -17.77
C LEU A 39 -2.08 -5.34 -19.25
N SER A 40 -1.13 -5.89 -20.00
CA SER A 40 -1.34 -6.36 -21.38
C SER A 40 -2.27 -7.59 -21.40
N PRO A 41 -2.89 -7.92 -22.54
CA PRO A 41 -3.75 -9.11 -22.64
C PRO A 41 -3.02 -10.41 -22.28
N GLU A 42 -1.73 -10.51 -22.62
CA GLU A 42 -0.89 -11.65 -22.25
C GLU A 42 -0.72 -11.76 -20.73
N GLU A 43 -0.45 -10.65 -20.04
CA GLU A 43 -0.31 -10.60 -18.57
C GLU A 43 -1.64 -10.81 -17.83
N GLN A 44 -2.78 -10.68 -18.52
CA GLN A 44 -4.07 -10.99 -17.92
C GLN A 44 -4.41 -12.49 -18.04
N LEU A 45 -3.96 -13.16 -19.10
CA LEU A 45 -4.44 -14.49 -19.48
C LEU A 45 -3.38 -15.60 -19.36
N SER A 46 -2.09 -15.28 -19.54
CA SER A 46 -1.02 -16.27 -19.50
C SER A 46 -0.86 -16.86 -18.10
N PRO A 47 -0.59 -18.15 -17.93
CA PRO A 47 -0.25 -18.73 -16.63
C PRO A 47 1.23 -18.58 -16.27
N HIS A 48 2.07 -18.02 -17.15
CA HIS A 48 3.52 -18.01 -16.96
C HIS A 48 4.04 -16.66 -16.48
N MET A 49 5.06 -16.63 -15.62
CA MET A 49 5.70 -15.38 -15.21
C MET A 49 6.26 -14.59 -16.41
N PRO A 50 5.82 -13.32 -16.63
CA PRO A 50 6.36 -12.46 -17.69
C PRO A 50 7.86 -12.30 -17.54
N GLU A 51 8.58 -12.23 -18.66
CA GLU A 51 10.05 -12.23 -18.67
C GLU A 51 10.66 -11.11 -17.83
N SER A 52 10.11 -9.90 -17.93
CA SER A 52 10.55 -8.72 -17.17
C SER A 52 10.42 -8.87 -15.65
N LEU A 53 9.53 -9.75 -15.17
CA LEU A 53 9.25 -9.95 -13.74
C LEU A 53 9.97 -11.15 -13.14
N ARG A 54 10.65 -11.98 -13.94
CA ARG A 54 11.28 -13.22 -13.46
C ARG A 54 12.34 -13.00 -12.39
N CYS A 55 13.12 -11.92 -12.50
CA CYS A 55 14.15 -11.61 -11.51
C CYS A 55 13.53 -11.28 -10.15
N ASP A 56 12.53 -10.40 -10.14
CA ASP A 56 11.81 -10.06 -8.92
C ASP A 56 11.09 -11.31 -8.34
N ALA A 57 10.47 -12.14 -9.19
CA ALA A 57 9.86 -13.40 -8.76
C ALA A 57 10.86 -14.36 -8.11
N CYS A 58 12.06 -14.50 -8.68
CA CYS A 58 13.12 -15.34 -8.11
C CYS A 58 13.54 -14.85 -6.72
N HIS A 59 13.65 -13.53 -6.53
CA HIS A 59 13.96 -12.95 -5.22
C HIS A 59 12.84 -13.20 -4.20
N ALA A 60 11.59 -13.05 -4.61
CA ALA A 60 10.42 -13.34 -3.77
C ALA A 60 10.40 -14.82 -3.33
N ILE A 61 10.63 -15.74 -4.26
CA ILE A 61 10.69 -17.17 -3.98
C ILE A 61 11.83 -17.48 -3.02
N ALA A 62 13.04 -16.99 -3.29
CA ALA A 62 14.20 -17.22 -2.43
C ALA A 62 13.95 -16.75 -0.98
N PHE A 63 13.38 -15.55 -0.84
CA PHE A 63 13.02 -15.00 0.47
C PHE A 63 11.99 -15.88 1.21
N GLN A 64 10.96 -16.36 0.51
CA GLN A 64 9.93 -17.20 1.12
C GLN A 64 10.47 -18.59 1.50
N LEU A 65 11.31 -19.20 0.66
CA LEU A 65 11.96 -20.47 1.00
C LEU A 65 12.82 -20.32 2.25
N GLU A 66 13.63 -19.27 2.33
CA GLU A 66 14.44 -18.98 3.53
C GLU A 66 13.56 -18.81 4.77
N GLU A 67 12.46 -18.06 4.65
CA GLU A 67 11.52 -17.84 5.76
C GLU A 67 10.90 -19.14 6.26
N GLN A 68 10.46 -20.02 5.34
CA GLN A 68 9.83 -21.29 5.70
C GLN A 68 10.83 -22.27 6.33
N LEU A 69 12.06 -22.32 5.80
CA LEU A 69 13.14 -23.11 6.37
C LEU A 69 13.51 -22.64 7.77
N ARG A 70 13.72 -21.33 7.96
CA ARG A 70 14.03 -20.74 9.27
C ARG A 70 12.92 -21.01 10.29
N LYS A 71 11.66 -20.93 9.87
CA LYS A 71 10.50 -21.28 10.71
C LYS A 71 10.51 -22.76 11.09
N ALA A 72 10.80 -23.65 10.16
CA ALA A 72 10.85 -25.09 10.41
C ALA A 72 12.00 -25.45 11.38
N GLU A 73 13.19 -24.90 11.16
CA GLU A 73 14.36 -25.04 12.05
C GLU A 73 14.05 -24.55 13.47
N GLY A 74 13.42 -23.37 13.58
CA GLY A 74 12.99 -22.81 14.85
C GLY A 74 11.98 -23.69 15.60
N LYS A 75 11.05 -24.33 14.89
CA LYS A 75 10.05 -25.24 15.49
C LYS A 75 10.68 -26.51 16.08
N VAL A 76 11.71 -27.05 15.42
CA VAL A 76 12.40 -28.25 15.91
C VAL A 76 13.53 -27.94 16.90
N GLY A 77 13.88 -26.66 17.08
CA GLY A 77 14.96 -26.21 17.95
C GLY A 77 16.35 -26.63 17.47
N LYS A 78 16.51 -26.91 16.16
CA LYS A 78 17.78 -27.33 15.55
C LYS A 78 18.26 -26.27 14.57
N LYS A 79 19.58 -26.21 14.39
CA LYS A 79 20.23 -25.31 13.42
C LYS A 79 20.17 -25.81 11.97
N ALA A 80 19.82 -27.07 11.76
CA ALA A 80 19.70 -27.68 10.44
C ALA A 80 18.64 -28.79 10.48
N LEU A 81 17.84 -28.87 9.44
CA LEU A 81 16.84 -29.94 9.26
C LEU A 81 17.50 -31.21 8.71
N SER A 82 16.79 -32.34 8.80
CA SER A 82 17.18 -33.52 8.02
C SER A 82 16.92 -33.28 6.53
N GLU A 83 17.58 -34.03 5.64
CA GLU A 83 17.34 -33.90 4.19
C GLU A 83 15.86 -34.09 3.83
N SER A 84 15.20 -35.10 4.41
CA SER A 84 13.77 -35.35 4.19
C SER A 84 12.90 -34.17 4.63
N ASP A 85 13.23 -33.57 5.77
CA ASP A 85 12.48 -32.40 6.27
C ASP A 85 12.72 -31.17 5.38
N TYR A 86 13.96 -30.97 4.89
CA TYR A 86 14.26 -29.89 3.92
C TYR A 86 13.41 -30.02 2.67
N VAL A 87 13.38 -31.21 2.04
CA VAL A 87 12.59 -31.48 0.84
C VAL A 87 11.11 -31.22 1.10
N GLU A 88 10.58 -31.74 2.22
CA GLU A 88 9.16 -31.58 2.56
C GLU A 88 8.76 -30.11 2.82
N VAL A 89 9.67 -29.30 3.39
CA VAL A 89 9.43 -27.86 3.58
C VAL A 89 9.49 -27.12 2.25
N LEU A 90 10.47 -27.41 1.40
CA LEU A 90 10.61 -26.75 0.10
C LEU A 90 9.40 -27.01 -0.81
N GLU A 91 8.94 -28.26 -0.91
CA GLU A 91 7.78 -28.62 -1.74
C GLU A 91 6.49 -27.95 -1.24
N ARG A 92 6.27 -27.92 0.08
CA ARG A 92 5.10 -27.26 0.67
C ARG A 92 5.13 -25.75 0.49
N SER A 93 6.32 -25.15 0.47
CA SER A 93 6.49 -23.70 0.30
C SER A 93 5.99 -23.21 -1.06
N CYS A 94 6.01 -24.04 -2.11
CA CYS A 94 5.45 -23.67 -3.41
C CYS A 94 3.93 -23.49 -3.39
N SER A 95 3.23 -24.24 -2.53
CA SER A 95 1.77 -24.24 -2.41
C SER A 95 1.24 -23.27 -1.34
N GLN A 96 2.09 -22.37 -0.84
CA GLN A 96 1.69 -21.38 0.15
C GLN A 96 0.83 -20.27 -0.47
N GLY A 97 0.27 -19.40 0.39
CA GLY A 97 -0.42 -18.20 -0.07
C GLY A 97 0.55 -17.17 -0.67
N TRP A 98 0.32 -16.78 -1.92
CA TRP A 98 1.11 -15.78 -2.65
C TRP A 98 0.37 -14.45 -2.83
N GLU A 99 -0.77 -14.25 -2.14
CA GLU A 99 -1.65 -13.07 -2.27
C GLU A 99 -1.01 -11.77 -1.79
N SER A 100 0.07 -11.87 -1.01
CA SER A 100 0.87 -10.72 -0.58
C SER A 100 1.79 -10.17 -1.67
N TYR A 101 1.90 -10.88 -2.79
CA TYR A 101 2.65 -10.47 -3.96
C TYR A 101 1.71 -9.93 -5.05
N GLY A 102 2.19 -8.93 -5.76
CA GLY A 102 1.46 -8.32 -6.86
C GLY A 102 2.36 -7.48 -7.74
N VAL A 103 1.76 -6.86 -8.74
CA VAL A 103 2.48 -5.99 -9.67
C VAL A 103 2.14 -4.54 -9.39
N GLN A 104 3.15 -3.69 -9.48
CA GLN A 104 3.03 -2.23 -9.45
C GLN A 104 3.78 -1.62 -10.63
N GLU A 105 3.44 -0.37 -10.97
CA GLU A 105 4.12 0.39 -12.02
C GLU A 105 4.98 1.48 -11.40
N LEU A 106 6.23 1.56 -11.86
CA LEU A 106 7.27 2.46 -11.37
C LEU A 106 8.05 2.99 -12.56
N ASP A 107 8.08 4.31 -12.75
CA ASP A 107 8.75 4.95 -13.88
C ASP A 107 8.37 4.35 -15.25
N GLY A 108 7.09 3.98 -15.39
CA GLY A 108 6.54 3.33 -16.60
C GLY A 108 6.95 1.86 -16.77
N GLN A 109 7.62 1.25 -15.79
CA GLN A 109 8.00 -0.16 -15.79
C GLN A 109 7.23 -0.93 -14.72
N LYS A 110 6.75 -2.11 -15.10
CA LYS A 110 6.09 -3.02 -14.17
C LYS A 110 7.12 -3.77 -13.35
N ARG A 111 6.90 -3.83 -12.04
CA ARG A 111 7.75 -4.53 -11.09
C ARG A 111 6.89 -5.37 -10.16
N LEU A 112 7.42 -6.51 -9.74
CA LEU A 112 6.79 -7.30 -8.69
C LEU A 112 7.05 -6.61 -7.35
N ALA A 113 6.07 -6.66 -6.45
CA ALA A 113 6.16 -6.13 -5.11
C ALA A 113 5.57 -7.12 -4.11
N GLY A 114 6.10 -7.08 -2.88
CA GLY A 114 5.74 -7.99 -1.80
C GLY A 114 6.90 -8.20 -0.82
N PRO A 115 6.73 -9.10 0.17
CA PRO A 115 7.78 -9.40 1.14
C PRO A 115 9.09 -9.87 0.50
N GLY A 116 10.22 -9.39 1.02
CA GLY A 116 11.56 -9.74 0.51
C GLY A 116 12.01 -8.95 -0.73
N LEU A 117 11.12 -8.18 -1.35
CA LEU A 117 11.49 -7.32 -2.48
C LEU A 117 11.80 -5.89 -2.04
N PRO A 118 12.71 -5.19 -2.75
CA PRO A 118 13.03 -3.80 -2.44
C PRO A 118 11.77 -2.93 -2.44
N ARG A 119 11.60 -2.11 -1.40
CA ARG A 119 10.55 -1.09 -1.38
C ARG A 119 10.96 0.01 -2.36
N GLN A 120 10.18 0.16 -3.44
CA GLN A 120 10.58 1.07 -4.53
C GLN A 120 10.04 2.49 -4.34
N GLU A 121 8.77 2.68 -3.97
CA GLU A 121 8.17 4.01 -3.78
C GLU A 121 7.30 4.09 -2.50
N PRO A 122 7.24 5.26 -1.81
CA PRO A 122 6.45 5.43 -0.60
C PRO A 122 4.93 5.42 -0.87
N VAL A 123 4.49 5.74 -2.10
CA VAL A 123 3.08 5.68 -2.52
C VAL A 123 3.00 5.02 -3.89
N SER A 124 2.53 3.77 -3.93
CA SER A 124 2.27 3.03 -5.16
C SER A 124 0.99 2.19 -5.02
N VAL A 125 0.33 1.93 -6.14
CA VAL A 125 -0.81 1.01 -6.21
C VAL A 125 -0.29 -0.32 -6.72
N MET A 126 -0.48 -1.38 -5.92
CA MET A 126 -0.15 -2.75 -6.28
C MET A 126 -1.44 -3.53 -6.56
N VAL A 127 -1.46 -4.29 -7.65
CA VAL A 127 -2.52 -5.24 -7.98
C VAL A 127 -2.08 -6.63 -7.58
N THR A 128 -2.75 -7.20 -6.58
CA THR A 128 -2.51 -8.57 -6.08
C THR A 128 -3.62 -9.53 -6.54
N GLY A 129 -3.42 -10.83 -6.29
CA GLY A 129 -4.40 -11.86 -6.66
C GLY A 129 -4.49 -12.08 -8.18
N GLY A 130 -5.65 -12.49 -8.68
CA GLY A 130 -5.83 -12.82 -10.10
C GLY A 130 -4.86 -13.92 -10.54
N PRO A 131 -4.09 -13.75 -11.63
CA PRO A 131 -3.16 -14.77 -12.08
C PRO A 131 -1.86 -14.83 -11.26
N TRP A 132 -1.52 -13.80 -10.46
CA TRP A 132 -0.20 -13.69 -9.82
C TRP A 132 0.13 -14.84 -8.86
N PRO A 133 -0.78 -15.32 -8.00
CA PRO A 133 -0.48 -16.46 -7.13
C PRO A 133 -0.23 -17.79 -7.86
N GLY A 134 -0.73 -17.92 -9.09
CA GLY A 134 -0.59 -19.15 -9.89
C GLY A 134 0.60 -19.14 -10.87
N ARG A 135 1.30 -18.00 -11.02
CA ARG A 135 2.47 -17.83 -11.89
C ARG A 135 3.76 -18.10 -11.14
#